data_AF-A0A6N6SVW0-F1
#
_entry.id   AF-A0A6N6SVW0-F1
#
_cell.length_a   1.000
_cell.length_b   1.000
_cell.length_c   1.000
_cell.angle_alpha   90.00
_cell.angle_beta   90.00
_cell.angle_gamma   90.00
#
_symmetry.space_group_name_H-M   'P 1'
#
loop_
_entity.id
_entity.type
_entity.pdbx_description
1 polymer ?
#
loop_
_entity_poly.entity_id
_entity_poly.type
_entity_poly.pdbx_seq_one_letter_code
_entity_poly.pdbx_strand_id
1 'polypeptide(L)'
;MPLSRCGANRAYLVHASSSGCRGQTPRRRREGSCLAAAFEVVHGTCVALGQRAALLRGPPGAGKSDLALRFIFLARRGPAALEPPLLVADDQVRIRREGSRLLASAPETIRGKMEVRGVGIVEIKTLAEAELVLVVDLISETDVERMPDPAAATRLLGLDVPLVGLAPREPSAPIKLALALARAKGLAQ
;
A
#
# COMPACT_ATOMS: atom_id res chain seq x y z
N MET A 1 32.18 -8.81 3.02
CA MET A 1 31.71 -10.10 2.49
C MET A 1 30.40 -10.48 3.17
N PRO A 2 29.40 -11.03 2.45
CA PRO A 2 28.82 -10.56 1.20
C PRO A 2 27.39 -9.99 1.40
N LEU A 3 26.95 -9.25 0.39
CA LEU A 3 25.68 -8.54 0.28
C LEU A 3 24.48 -9.52 0.32
N SER A 4 23.55 -9.30 1.24
CA SER A 4 22.27 -10.00 1.28
C SER A 4 21.33 -9.46 0.20
N ARG A 5 20.98 -10.35 -0.72
CA ARG A 5 20.08 -10.12 -1.85
C ARG A 5 18.74 -9.54 -1.41
N CYS A 6 18.42 -8.36 -1.95
CA CYS A 6 17.08 -7.80 -2.00
C CYS A 6 16.16 -8.79 -2.73
N GLY A 7 15.06 -9.19 -2.09
CA GLY A 7 14.09 -10.13 -2.65
C GLY A 7 13.48 -9.58 -3.93
N ALA A 8 13.55 -10.37 -5.00
CA ALA A 8 12.96 -10.03 -6.29
C ALA A 8 11.43 -9.98 -6.17
N ASN A 9 10.86 -8.78 -6.33
CA ASN A 9 9.41 -8.62 -6.56
C ASN A 9 9.04 -9.35 -7.85
N ARG A 10 8.14 -10.33 -7.74
CA ARG A 10 7.59 -11.03 -8.89
C ARG A 10 6.43 -10.20 -9.45
N ALA A 11 6.71 -9.45 -10.52
CA ALA A 11 5.67 -8.79 -11.30
C ALA A 11 4.81 -9.86 -11.99
N TYR A 12 3.53 -9.97 -11.60
CA TYR A 12 2.56 -10.77 -12.33
C TYR A 12 1.78 -9.84 -13.27
N LEU A 13 2.07 -9.92 -14.57
CA LEU A 13 1.18 -9.43 -15.63
C LEU A 13 -0.02 -10.37 -15.72
N VAL A 14 -1.18 -9.96 -15.21
CA VAL A 14 -2.42 -10.72 -15.40
C VAL A 14 -2.99 -10.35 -16.77
N HIS A 15 -2.79 -11.22 -17.77
CA HIS A 15 -3.53 -11.15 -19.03
C HIS A 15 -4.93 -11.74 -18.83
N ALA A 16 -5.97 -10.95 -19.15
CA ALA A 16 -7.34 -11.43 -19.16
C ALA A 16 -7.55 -12.43 -20.32
N SER A 17 -7.83 -13.69 -20.00
CA SER A 17 -8.20 -14.71 -20.99
C SER A 17 -9.67 -14.54 -21.39
N SER A 18 -9.91 -14.16 -22.63
CA SER A 18 -11.26 -14.16 -23.24
C SER A 18 -11.65 -15.58 -23.65
N SER A 19 -12.44 -16.25 -22.82
CA SER A 19 -13.05 -17.54 -23.16
C SER A 19 -14.31 -17.35 -24.01
N GLY A 20 -14.18 -17.59 -25.32
CA GLY A 20 -15.11 -18.38 -26.14
C GLY A 20 -16.41 -17.75 -26.64
N CYS A 21 -16.40 -17.25 -27.89
CA CYS A 21 -17.61 -17.15 -28.70
C CYS A 21 -17.32 -17.74 -30.09
N ARG A 22 -17.97 -18.87 -30.42
CA ARG A 22 -17.83 -19.55 -31.72
C ARG A 22 -18.79 -18.94 -32.74
N GLY A 23 -18.21 -18.46 -33.85
CA GLY A 23 -18.84 -18.42 -35.17
C GLY A 23 -19.65 -17.17 -35.51
N GLN A 24 -19.05 -16.24 -36.28
CA GLN A 24 -19.56 -15.72 -37.58
C GLN A 24 -18.70 -14.53 -38.08
N THR A 25 -18.72 -14.34 -39.41
CA THR A 25 -17.86 -13.58 -40.36
C THR A 25 -17.62 -12.07 -40.09
N PRO A 26 -16.61 -11.43 -40.75
CA PRO A 26 -15.90 -10.27 -40.23
C PRO A 26 -16.61 -8.95 -40.54
N ARG A 27 -17.08 -8.25 -39.51
CA ARG A 27 -17.26 -6.80 -39.55
C ARG A 27 -16.08 -6.17 -38.84
N ARG A 28 -15.38 -5.25 -39.50
CA ARG A 28 -14.33 -4.39 -38.91
C ARG A 28 -14.89 -3.68 -37.67
N ARG A 29 -14.78 -4.32 -36.51
CA ARG A 29 -14.88 -3.65 -35.21
C ARG A 29 -13.54 -2.98 -35.02
N ARG A 30 -13.57 -1.67 -34.78
CA ARG A 30 -12.47 -0.99 -34.09
C ARG A 30 -12.30 -1.76 -32.77
N GLU A 31 -11.24 -2.56 -32.68
CA GLU A 31 -10.78 -3.13 -31.42
C GLU A 31 -10.34 -1.96 -30.56
N GLY A 32 -11.30 -1.39 -29.83
CA GLY A 32 -11.02 -0.62 -28.64
C GLY A 32 -10.38 -1.58 -27.66
N SER A 33 -9.05 -1.70 -27.74
CA SER A 33 -8.23 -2.26 -26.69
C SER A 33 -8.50 -1.43 -25.44
N CYS A 34 -9.42 -1.89 -24.60
CA CYS A 34 -9.49 -1.47 -23.22
C CYS A 34 -8.17 -1.92 -22.58
N LEU A 35 -7.13 -1.08 -22.65
CA LEU A 35 -5.90 -1.30 -21.91
C LEU A 35 -6.29 -1.28 -20.44
N ALA A 36 -6.50 -2.47 -19.86
CA ALA A 36 -6.49 -2.63 -18.43
C ALA A 36 -5.16 -2.04 -17.95
N ALA A 37 -5.23 -0.95 -17.19
CA ALA A 37 -4.03 -0.28 -16.75
C ALA A 37 -3.18 -1.24 -15.91
N ALA A 38 -1.91 -1.43 -16.30
CA ALA A 38 -1.01 -2.37 -15.66
C ALA A 38 -0.83 -2.02 -14.17
N PHE A 39 -0.90 -3.04 -13.31
CA PHE A 39 -0.70 -2.91 -11.86
C PHE A 39 0.33 -3.93 -11.38
N GLU A 40 1.03 -3.60 -10.29
CA GLU A 40 1.86 -4.52 -9.50
C GLU A 40 1.12 -4.92 -8.23
N VAL A 41 1.27 -6.16 -7.77
CA VAL A 41 0.76 -6.62 -6.47
C VAL A 41 1.93 -6.72 -5.51
N VAL A 42 1.86 -5.96 -4.42
CA VAL A 42 2.87 -5.97 -3.35
C VAL A 42 2.28 -6.61 -2.11
N HIS A 43 3.01 -7.52 -1.48
CA HIS A 43 2.62 -8.05 -0.18
C HIS A 43 2.88 -7.01 0.92
N GLY A 44 1.83 -6.64 1.64
CA GLY A 44 1.88 -5.53 2.59
C GLY A 44 0.49 -5.12 3.05
N THR A 45 0.45 -4.10 3.89
CA THR A 45 -0.81 -3.50 4.36
C THR A 45 -0.80 -2.02 4.00
N CYS A 46 -1.88 -1.49 3.45
CA CYS A 46 -1.99 -0.11 3.01
C CYS A 46 -3.07 0.62 3.80
N VAL A 47 -2.72 1.76 4.39
CA VAL A 47 -3.62 2.62 5.19
C VAL A 47 -3.57 4.05 4.69
N ALA A 48 -4.60 4.85 4.97
CA ALA A 48 -4.73 6.22 4.47
C ALA A 48 -5.19 7.22 5.53
N LEU A 49 -4.81 8.48 5.33
CA LEU A 49 -5.41 9.69 5.92
C LEU A 49 -5.95 10.54 4.78
N GLY A 50 -7.28 10.66 4.69
CA GLY A 50 -7.92 11.23 3.51
C GLY A 50 -7.57 10.40 2.27
N GLN A 51 -7.14 11.06 1.19
CA GLN A 51 -6.75 10.40 -0.06
C GLN A 51 -5.27 9.98 -0.12
N ARG A 52 -4.52 10.12 0.97
CA ARG A 52 -3.07 9.91 1.00
C ARG A 52 -2.76 8.64 1.77
N ALA A 53 -2.00 7.73 1.17
CA ALA A 53 -1.77 6.40 1.68
C ALA A 53 -0.29 6.09 1.97
N ALA A 54 -0.09 5.25 2.97
CA ALA A 54 1.17 4.61 3.31
C ALA A 54 1.10 3.10 3.03
N LEU A 55 2.13 2.56 2.40
CA LEU A 55 2.32 1.11 2.26
C LEU A 55 3.26 0.60 3.35
N LEU A 56 2.76 -0.26 4.23
CA LEU A 56 3.52 -0.95 5.26
C LEU A 56 4.11 -2.24 4.67
N ARG A 57 5.44 -2.34 4.65
CA ARG A 57 6.19 -3.51 4.20
C ARG A 57 6.99 -4.12 5.35
N GLY A 58 7.34 -5.38 5.18
CA GLY A 58 8.13 -6.13 6.16
C GLY A 58 7.84 -7.62 6.05
N PRO A 59 8.67 -8.47 6.67
CA PRO A 59 8.50 -9.91 6.62
C PRO A 59 7.13 -10.35 7.20
N PRO A 60 6.66 -11.57 6.88
CA PRO A 60 5.55 -12.18 7.60
C PRO A 60 5.78 -12.12 9.11
N GLY A 61 4.76 -11.77 9.89
CA GLY A 61 4.87 -11.62 11.35
C GLY A 61 5.51 -10.32 11.85
N ALA A 62 5.95 -9.41 10.95
CA ALA A 62 6.49 -8.10 11.35
C ALA A 62 5.47 -7.18 12.04
N GLY A 63 4.17 -7.49 11.99
CA GLY A 63 3.11 -6.68 12.60
C GLY A 63 2.49 -5.62 11.69
N LYS A 64 2.53 -5.81 10.36
CA LYS A 64 1.91 -4.93 9.36
C LYS A 64 0.42 -4.68 9.64
N SER A 65 -0.37 -5.75 9.72
CA SER A 65 -1.80 -5.69 9.98
C SER A 65 -2.11 -5.22 11.40
N ASP A 66 -1.29 -5.56 12.40
CA ASP A 66 -1.45 -5.07 13.78
C ASP A 66 -1.22 -3.55 13.91
N LEU A 67 -0.16 -3.02 13.29
CA LEU A 67 0.08 -1.59 13.24
C LEU A 67 -1.03 -0.87 12.48
N ALA A 68 -1.48 -1.44 11.34
CA ALA A 68 -2.61 -0.90 10.59
C ALA A 68 -3.90 -0.89 11.43
N LEU A 69 -4.19 -1.96 12.18
CA LEU A 69 -5.34 -2.04 13.08
C LEU A 69 -5.28 -0.93 14.13
N ARG A 70 -4.16 -0.78 14.84
CA ARG A 70 -3.98 0.30 15.82
C ARG A 70 -4.11 1.68 15.20
N PHE A 71 -3.61 1.85 13.97
CA PHE A 71 -3.71 3.09 13.21
C PHE A 71 -5.14 3.46 12.85
N ILE A 72 -5.92 2.53 12.28
CA ILE A 72 -7.31 2.81 11.85
C ILE A 72 -8.24 3.10 13.02
N PHE A 73 -7.89 2.64 14.23
CA PHE A 73 -8.61 2.89 15.47
C PHE A 73 -8.05 4.06 16.29
N LEU A 74 -7.05 4.80 15.80
CA LEU A 74 -6.58 6.01 16.47
C LEU A 74 -7.75 6.97 16.69
N ALA A 75 -7.93 7.38 17.96
CA ALA A 75 -9.00 8.30 18.35
C ALA A 75 -8.84 9.64 17.63
N ARG A 76 -9.95 10.16 17.08
CA ARG A 76 -10.06 11.43 16.34
C ARG A 76 -9.73 12.69 17.18
N ARG A 77 -9.24 12.56 18.41
CA ARG A 77 -9.02 13.65 19.38
C ARG A 77 -7.54 14.01 19.62
N GLY A 78 -6.62 13.47 18.83
CA GLY A 78 -5.25 14.01 18.71
C GLY A 78 -5.23 15.39 18.03
N PRO A 79 -4.06 16.07 17.89
CA PRO A 79 -3.98 17.45 17.43
C PRO A 79 -4.87 17.66 16.20
N ALA A 80 -5.87 18.53 16.39
CA ALA A 80 -7.03 18.71 15.54
C ALA A 80 -6.63 19.16 14.13
N ALA A 81 -6.47 18.22 13.20
CA ALA A 81 -6.33 18.48 11.75
C ALA A 81 -6.28 17.19 10.88
N LEU A 82 -6.27 16.00 11.48
CA LEU A 82 -6.07 14.76 10.72
C LEU A 82 -7.42 14.15 10.30
N GLU A 83 -7.57 13.93 9.01
CA GLU A 83 -8.64 13.11 8.40
C GLU A 83 -8.75 11.74 9.10
N PRO A 84 -9.92 11.08 9.09
CA PRO A 84 -10.05 9.77 9.71
C PRO A 84 -9.12 8.74 9.05
N PRO A 85 -8.32 8.01 9.85
CA PRO A 85 -7.58 6.84 9.38
C PRO A 85 -8.51 5.81 8.72
N LEU A 86 -8.11 5.28 7.57
CA LEU A 86 -8.85 4.23 6.86
C LEU A 86 -7.90 3.13 6.36
N LEU A 87 -8.44 1.92 6.24
CA LEU A 87 -7.77 0.84 5.54
C LEU A 87 -7.94 1.04 4.03
N VAL A 88 -6.90 0.74 3.24
CA VAL A 88 -7.01 0.64 1.77
C VAL A 88 -6.96 -0.83 1.37
N ALA A 89 -6.00 -1.58 1.90
CA ALA A 89 -5.81 -3.00 1.63
C ALA A 89 -5.03 -3.67 2.77
N ASP A 90 -5.26 -4.97 3.00
CA ASP A 90 -4.45 -5.81 3.87
C ASP A 90 -3.95 -7.04 3.10
N ASP A 91 -2.83 -7.61 3.52
CA ASP A 91 -2.09 -8.71 2.88
C ASP A 91 -1.54 -8.44 1.46
N GLN A 92 -2.38 -8.01 0.52
CA GLN A 92 -2.00 -7.73 -0.86
C GLN A 92 -2.51 -6.36 -1.30
N VAL A 93 -1.61 -5.55 -1.84
CA VAL A 93 -1.89 -4.19 -2.29
C VAL A 93 -1.64 -4.11 -3.80
N ARG A 94 -2.66 -3.74 -4.57
CA ARG A 94 -2.51 -3.40 -5.98
C ARG A 94 -2.03 -1.97 -6.10
N ILE A 95 -0.92 -1.79 -6.79
CA ILE A 95 -0.33 -0.48 -7.08
C ILE A 95 -0.39 -0.26 -8.58
N ARG A 96 -0.95 0.86 -9.00
CA ARG A 96 -1.01 1.28 -10.40
C ARG A 96 -0.41 2.66 -10.55
N ARG A 97 0.28 2.89 -11.66
CA ARG A 97 0.79 4.22 -12.01
C ARG A 97 -0.24 4.99 -12.83
N GLU A 98 -0.43 6.26 -12.47
CA GLU A 98 -1.25 7.22 -13.21
C GLU A 98 -0.46 8.53 -13.37
N GLY A 99 0.20 8.68 -14.52
CA GLY A 99 1.11 9.81 -14.76
C GLY A 99 2.30 9.81 -13.79
N SER A 100 2.35 10.83 -12.92
CA SER A 100 3.35 10.95 -11.86
C SER A 100 2.91 10.38 -10.52
N ARG A 101 1.68 9.84 -10.42
CA ARG A 101 1.11 9.34 -9.17
C ARG A 101 1.12 7.82 -9.13
N LEU A 102 1.14 7.29 -7.92
CA LEU A 102 0.88 5.88 -7.65
C LEU A 102 -0.44 5.78 -6.89
N LEU A 103 -1.31 4.89 -7.33
CA LEU A 103 -2.61 4.63 -6.74
C LEU A 103 -2.59 3.23 -6.13
N ALA A 104 -2.95 3.14 -4.86
CA ALA A 104 -3.05 1.90 -4.10
C ALA A 104 -4.51 1.49 -3.92
N SER A 105 -4.81 0.21 -4.10
CA SER A 105 -6.13 -0.38 -3.90
C SER A 105 -6.01 -1.84 -3.44
N ALA A 106 -7.10 -2.39 -2.89
CA ALA A 106 -7.17 -3.82 -2.59
C ALA A 106 -7.56 -4.64 -3.84
N PRO A 107 -7.06 -5.88 -3.98
CA PRO A 107 -7.72 -6.88 -4.81
C PRO A 107 -9.19 -7.06 -4.41
N GLU A 108 -10.06 -7.22 -5.40
CA GLU A 108 -11.52 -7.32 -5.17
C GLU A 108 -11.90 -8.44 -4.21
N THR A 109 -11.17 -9.56 -4.24
CA THR A 109 -11.43 -10.75 -3.42
C THR A 109 -11.23 -10.54 -1.91
N ILE A 110 -10.35 -9.59 -1.55
CA ILE A 110 -9.95 -9.31 -0.15
C ILE A 110 -10.26 -7.87 0.29
N ARG A 111 -10.96 -7.10 -0.54
CA ARG A 111 -11.37 -5.73 -0.21
C ARG A 111 -12.18 -5.71 1.08
N GLY A 112 -11.85 -4.79 1.99
CA GLY A 112 -12.57 -4.63 3.25
C GLY A 112 -12.30 -5.72 4.29
N LYS A 113 -11.42 -6.68 4.01
CA LYS A 113 -11.11 -7.79 4.91
C LYS A 113 -9.74 -7.58 5.56
N MET A 114 -9.65 -7.88 6.84
CA MET A 114 -8.40 -7.89 7.61
C MET A 114 -8.40 -9.11 8.53
N GLU A 115 -7.29 -9.83 8.59
CA GLU A 115 -7.10 -10.90 9.58
C GLU A 115 -6.62 -10.28 10.91
N VAL A 116 -7.43 -10.42 11.95
CA VAL A 116 -7.06 -10.04 13.32
C VAL A 116 -6.77 -11.31 14.11
N ARG A 117 -5.49 -11.54 14.40
CA ARG A 117 -5.06 -12.74 15.14
C ARG A 117 -5.74 -12.81 16.51
N GLY A 118 -6.32 -13.96 16.83
CA GLY A 118 -7.12 -14.17 18.04
C GLY A 118 -8.60 -13.79 17.90
N VAL A 119 -9.01 -13.15 16.80
CA VAL A 119 -10.41 -12.78 16.51
C VAL A 119 -10.91 -13.46 15.22
N GLY A 120 -10.08 -13.52 14.18
CA GLY A 120 -10.42 -14.04 12.86
C GLY A 120 -10.45 -12.95 11.79
N ILE A 121 -11.04 -13.25 10.63
CA ILE A 121 -11.23 -12.27 9.55
C ILE A 121 -12.39 -11.34 9.91
N VAL A 122 -12.16 -10.04 9.87
CA VAL A 122 -13.15 -9.01 10.17
C VAL A 122 -13.36 -8.09 8.98
N GLU A 123 -14.54 -7.47 8.91
CA GLU A 123 -14.84 -6.42 7.95
C GLU A 123 -14.45 -5.05 8.51
N ILE A 124 -13.66 -4.31 7.73
CA ILE A 124 -13.16 -2.98 8.07
C ILE A 124 -13.60 -2.00 6.98
N LYS A 125 -14.05 -0.81 7.40
CA LYS A 125 -14.33 0.28 6.47
C LYS A 125 -13.06 0.61 5.68
N THR A 126 -13.16 0.49 4.36
CA THR A 126 -12.04 0.72 3.44
C THR A 126 -12.27 1.90 2.52
N LEU A 127 -11.17 2.53 2.11
CA LEU A 127 -11.11 3.44 0.99
C LEU A 127 -10.77 2.63 -0.26
N ALA A 128 -11.56 2.78 -1.33
CA ALA A 128 -11.43 1.94 -2.53
C ALA A 128 -10.09 2.13 -3.26
N GLU A 129 -9.59 3.38 -3.29
CA GLU A 129 -8.33 3.75 -3.90
C GLU A 129 -7.78 5.02 -3.22
N ALA A 130 -6.46 5.10 -3.07
CA ALA A 130 -5.77 6.26 -2.49
C ALA A 130 -4.41 6.48 -3.15
N GLU A 131 -3.91 7.72 -3.14
CA GLU A 131 -2.57 8.04 -3.64
C GLU A 131 -1.50 7.53 -2.67
N LEU A 132 -0.65 6.63 -3.13
CA LEU A 132 0.49 6.13 -2.38
C LEU A 132 1.59 7.19 -2.36
N VAL A 133 1.81 7.80 -1.19
CA VAL A 133 2.78 8.91 -1.01
C VAL A 133 3.92 8.56 -0.07
N LEU A 134 3.83 7.40 0.59
CA LEU A 134 4.80 6.96 1.59
C LEU A 134 4.91 5.43 1.58
N VAL A 135 6.13 4.93 1.68
CA VAL A 135 6.41 3.54 2.02
C VAL A 135 7.03 3.49 3.41
N VAL A 136 6.61 2.51 4.20
CA VAL A 136 7.12 2.29 5.55
C VAL A 136 7.65 0.88 5.66
N ASP A 137 8.95 0.75 5.92
CA ASP A 137 9.55 -0.53 6.23
C ASP A 137 9.50 -0.76 7.74
N LEU A 138 8.90 -1.89 8.13
CA LEU A 138 8.86 -2.31 9.52
C LEU A 138 10.18 -2.94 9.91
N ILE A 139 10.92 -2.24 10.77
CA ILE A 139 12.27 -2.59 11.19
C ILE A 139 12.32 -2.82 12.71
N SER A 140 13.45 -3.32 13.22
CA SER A 140 13.62 -3.50 14.66
C SER A 140 13.84 -2.15 15.36
N GLU A 141 13.52 -2.07 16.65
CA GLU A 141 13.72 -0.84 17.45
C GLU A 141 15.17 -0.35 17.47
N THR A 142 16.13 -1.27 17.43
CA THR A 142 17.56 -0.94 17.41
C THR A 142 18.03 -0.35 16.09
N ASP A 143 17.28 -0.60 15.00
CA ASP A 143 17.59 -0.11 13.66
C ASP A 143 16.90 1.23 13.35
N VAL A 144 16.00 1.70 14.23
CA VAL A 144 15.32 2.99 14.04
C VAL A 144 16.31 4.13 14.30
N GLU A 145 16.67 4.83 13.24
CA GLU A 145 17.49 6.03 13.33
C GLU A 145 16.76 7.15 14.10
N ARG A 146 17.48 7.85 14.99
CA ARG A 146 16.94 9.00 15.72
C ARG A 146 16.54 10.14 14.78
N MET A 147 17.29 10.32 13.69
CA MET A 147 17.04 11.31 12.65
C MET A 147 17.10 10.60 11.30
N PRO A 148 15.95 10.23 10.72
CA PRO A 148 15.94 9.53 9.44
C PRO A 148 16.40 10.45 8.31
N ASP A 149 17.08 9.89 7.31
CA ASP A 149 17.43 10.61 6.09
C ASP A 149 16.15 11.13 5.39
N PRO A 150 15.94 12.46 5.26
CA PRO A 150 14.77 13.01 4.60
C PRO A 150 14.72 12.71 3.09
N ALA A 151 15.83 12.27 2.49
CA ALA A 151 15.93 11.87 1.08
C ALA A 151 15.72 10.36 0.86
N ALA A 152 15.54 9.56 1.93
CA ALA A 152 15.30 8.13 1.80
C ALA A 152 14.07 7.85 0.94
N ALA A 153 14.25 7.02 -0.09
CA ALA A 153 13.20 6.67 -1.04
C ALA A 153 13.33 5.22 -1.54
N THR A 154 12.21 4.66 -1.98
CA THR A 154 12.14 3.38 -2.68
C THR A 154 11.46 3.56 -4.03
N ARG A 155 11.88 2.77 -5.03
CA ARG A 155 11.32 2.85 -6.38
C ARG A 155 10.14 1.89 -6.55
N LEU A 156 9.00 2.40 -7.03
CA LEU A 156 7.80 1.62 -7.35
C LEU A 156 7.24 2.08 -8.71
N LEU A 157 7.02 1.15 -9.64
CA LEU A 157 6.56 1.42 -11.01
C LEU A 157 7.31 2.58 -11.71
N GLY A 158 8.61 2.70 -11.43
CA GLY A 158 9.51 3.70 -12.00
C GLY A 158 9.53 5.07 -11.30
N LEU A 159 8.74 5.28 -10.24
CA LEU A 159 8.68 6.50 -9.44
C LEU A 159 9.37 6.30 -8.08
N ASP A 160 10.07 7.32 -7.59
CA ASP A 160 10.66 7.33 -6.25
C ASP A 160 9.61 7.77 -5.23
N VAL A 161 9.43 6.95 -4.19
CA VAL A 161 8.46 7.15 -3.13
C VAL A 161 9.21 7.33 -1.82
N PRO A 162 8.91 8.37 -1.01
CA PRO A 162 9.52 8.54 0.31
C PRO A 162 9.45 7.27 1.15
N LEU A 163 10.53 6.96 1.85
CA LEU A 163 10.70 5.77 2.66
C LEU A 163 11.01 6.13 4.11
N VAL A 164 10.32 5.51 5.06
CA VAL A 164 10.61 5.65 6.49
C VAL A 164 10.69 4.27 7.14
N GLY A 165 11.66 4.08 8.03
CA GLY A 165 11.70 2.91 8.92
C GLY A 165 10.89 3.17 10.19
N LEU A 166 10.00 2.26 10.56
CA LEU A 166 9.29 2.31 11.85
C LEU A 166 9.41 1.00 12.60
N ALA A 167 9.62 1.08 13.92
CA ALA A 167 9.42 -0.04 14.82
C ALA A 167 7.92 -0.26 15.03
N PRO A 168 7.34 -1.38 14.57
CA PRO A 168 5.90 -1.56 14.58
C PRO A 168 5.33 -1.72 15.99
N ARG A 169 6.08 -2.33 16.91
CA ARG A 169 5.58 -2.72 18.24
C ARG A 169 5.60 -1.60 19.26
N GLU A 170 6.24 -0.48 18.94
CA GLU A 170 6.17 0.69 19.81
C GLU A 170 4.73 1.16 19.98
N PRO A 171 4.30 1.51 21.21
CA PRO A 171 2.97 2.10 21.44
C PRO A 171 2.73 3.37 20.62
N SER A 172 3.79 4.12 20.34
CA SER A 172 3.73 5.37 19.56
C SER A 172 3.73 5.18 18.04
N ALA A 173 4.01 3.97 17.54
CA ALA A 173 4.10 3.66 16.11
C ALA A 173 2.91 4.14 15.26
N PRO A 174 1.63 3.94 15.64
CA PRO A 174 0.51 4.43 14.84
C PRO A 174 0.48 5.96 14.77
N ILE A 175 0.90 6.66 15.83
CA ILE A 175 0.99 8.14 15.84
C ILE A 175 2.15 8.60 14.97
N LYS A 176 3.32 7.93 15.04
CA LYS A 176 4.47 8.20 14.17
C LYS A 176 4.11 8.00 12.70
N LEU A 177 3.35 6.96 12.37
CA LEU A 177 2.83 6.72 11.02
C LEU A 177 1.92 7.86 10.56
N ALA A 178 1.01 8.33 11.42
CA ALA A 178 0.13 9.45 11.09
C ALA A 178 0.92 10.74 10.81
N LEU A 179 1.93 11.03 11.63
CA LEU A 179 2.82 12.19 11.45
C LEU A 179 3.66 12.09 10.17
N ALA A 180 4.22 10.91 9.89
CA ALA A 180 4.99 10.66 8.67
C ALA A 180 4.11 10.85 7.43
N LEU A 181 2.89 10.30 7.44
CA LEU A 181 1.94 10.41 6.34
C LEU A 181 1.47 11.85 6.13
N ALA A 182 1.22 12.60 7.21
CA ALA A 182 0.89 14.03 7.13
C ALA A 182 2.02 14.85 6.49
N ARG A 183 3.28 14.54 6.82
CA ARG A 183 4.49 15.23 6.33
C ARG A 183 4.95 14.83 4.95
N ALA A 184 4.59 13.63 4.48
CA ALA A 184 4.93 13.21 3.12
C ALA A 184 4.45 14.28 2.13
N LYS A 185 5.06 14.37 0.96
CA LYS A 185 4.53 15.19 -0.15
C LYS A 185 3.90 14.24 -1.16
N GLY A 186 2.90 14.70 -1.92
CA GLY A 186 2.37 13.93 -3.04
C GLY A 186 3.46 13.61 -4.07
N LEU A 187 3.24 12.58 -4.88
CA LEU A 187 4.18 12.22 -5.95
C LEU A 187 3.92 13.14 -7.16
N ALA A 188 4.45 14.37 -7.11
CA ALA A 188 4.34 15.32 -8.22
C ALA A 188 5.58 16.22 -8.32
N GLN A 189 6.20 16.10 -9.50
CA GLN A 189 7.14 16.98 -10.24
C GLN A 189 8.22 17.73 -9.46
#